data_AF-A0A1T0CN78-F1
#
_entry.id   AF-A0A1T0CN78-F1
#
_cell.length_a   1.000
_cell.length_b   1.000
_cell.length_c   1.000
_cell.angle_alpha   90.00
_cell.angle_beta   90.00
_cell.angle_gamma   90.00
#
_symmetry.space_group_name_H-M   'P 1'
#
loop_
_entity.id
_entity.type
_entity.pdbx_description
1 polymer ?
#
loop_
_entity_poly.entity_id
_entity_poly.type
_entity_poly.pdbx_seq_one_letter_code
_entity_poly.pdbx_strand_id
1 'polypeptide(L)'
;MKTLSDYLFRFTNLRRSTSKLGVAPHKPILLLAVIDLFEKGLISSAYIEISSALEHAFSWQWDNYVKTTHQKRLATPFYHLSNEGFWTLDTHPNFDEIMKDKSTINSLNQLKTLVYGAILDDELAQLLSDTDSRTRLKDCLIQTYFTD
;
A
#
# COMPACT_ATOMS: atom_id res chain seq x y z
N MET A 1 12.03 -15.13 -10.04
CA MET A 1 11.72 -14.93 -8.61
C MET A 1 12.33 -13.59 -8.21
N LYS A 2 11.53 -12.65 -7.69
CA LYS A 2 12.03 -11.34 -7.25
C LYS A 2 12.73 -11.49 -5.88
N THR A 3 13.78 -10.73 -5.65
CA THR A 3 14.62 -10.79 -4.44
C THR A 3 14.36 -9.60 -3.51
N LEU A 4 14.88 -9.64 -2.28
CA LEU A 4 14.83 -8.50 -1.37
C LEU A 4 15.39 -7.21 -2.01
N SER A 5 16.50 -7.30 -2.75
CA SER A 5 17.07 -6.15 -3.46
C SER A 5 16.12 -5.57 -4.51
N ASP A 6 15.37 -6.42 -5.22
CA ASP A 6 14.36 -5.96 -6.18
C ASP A 6 13.23 -5.19 -5.48
N TYR A 7 12.78 -5.67 -4.32
CA TYR A 7 11.73 -5.02 -3.55
C TYR A 7 12.20 -3.75 -2.86
N LEU A 8 13.43 -3.71 -2.32
CA LEU A 8 14.03 -2.49 -1.82
C LEU A 8 14.08 -1.42 -2.91
N PHE A 9 14.58 -1.77 -4.11
CA PHE A 9 14.59 -0.85 -5.25
C PHE A 9 13.18 -0.35 -5.62
N ARG A 10 12.17 -1.23 -5.63
CA ARG A 10 10.78 -0.83 -5.92
C ARG A 10 10.21 0.07 -4.82
N PHE A 11 10.48 -0.25 -3.56
CA PHE A 11 10.02 0.52 -2.40
C PHE A 11 10.65 1.90 -2.35
N THR A 12 11.87 2.11 -2.86
CA THR A 12 12.46 3.46 -2.97
C THR A 12 12.01 4.23 -4.20
N ASN A 13 11.46 3.56 -5.22
CA ASN A 13 11.10 4.15 -6.52
C ASN A 13 9.59 4.15 -6.81
N LEU A 14 8.75 4.25 -5.76
CA LEU A 14 7.30 4.28 -5.91
C LEU A 14 6.83 5.46 -6.78
N ARG A 15 5.88 5.19 -7.68
CA ARG A 15 5.27 6.23 -8.52
C ARG A 15 4.26 7.04 -7.70
N ARG A 16 4.66 8.23 -7.27
CA ARG A 16 3.85 9.14 -6.44
C ARG A 16 3.42 10.36 -7.23
N SER A 17 2.18 10.79 -7.04
CA SER A 17 1.69 12.03 -7.63
C SER A 17 2.29 13.23 -6.92
N THR A 18 2.44 14.32 -7.66
CA THR A 18 2.89 15.61 -7.13
C THR A 18 1.75 16.62 -7.19
N SER A 19 1.68 17.48 -6.19
CA SER A 19 0.68 18.54 -6.10
C SER A 19 1.26 19.78 -5.44
N LYS A 20 0.45 20.83 -5.28
CA LYS A 20 0.82 22.02 -4.51
C LYS A 20 1.17 21.71 -3.05
N LEU A 21 0.73 20.57 -2.52
CA LEU A 21 0.99 20.11 -1.16
C LEU A 21 2.28 19.29 -1.05
N GLY A 22 3.03 19.14 -2.15
CA GLY A 22 4.21 18.29 -2.24
C GLY A 22 3.93 16.93 -2.88
N VAL A 23 4.85 15.99 -2.66
CA VAL A 23 4.75 14.61 -3.17
C VAL A 23 3.82 13.79 -2.27
N ALA A 24 2.88 13.06 -2.86
CA ALA A 24 1.86 12.32 -2.12
C ALA A 24 2.47 11.20 -1.24
N PRO A 25 2.21 11.17 0.08
CA PRO A 25 2.79 10.17 0.99
C PRO A 25 2.01 8.85 1.02
N HIS A 26 0.83 8.78 0.37
CA HIS A 26 -0.18 7.73 0.58
C HIS A 26 0.31 6.30 0.33
N LYS A 27 1.06 6.06 -0.76
CA LYS A 27 1.57 4.71 -1.10
C LYS A 27 2.59 4.21 -0.06
N PRO A 28 3.66 4.98 0.27
CA PRO A 28 4.55 4.62 1.36
C PRO A 28 3.84 4.33 2.69
N ILE A 29 2.85 5.16 3.07
CA ILE A 29 2.07 4.94 4.30
C ILE A 29 1.30 3.61 4.24
N LEU A 30 0.69 3.28 3.10
CA LEU A 30 0.00 2.00 2.94
C LEU A 30 0.97 0.81 3.08
N LEU A 31 2.17 0.89 2.50
CA LEU A 31 3.15 -0.18 2.65
C LEU A 31 3.64 -0.32 4.10
N LEU A 32 3.86 0.79 4.82
CA LEU A 32 4.18 0.75 6.25
C LEU A 32 3.05 0.13 7.08
N ALA A 33 1.79 0.39 6.71
CA ALA A 33 0.64 -0.22 7.38
C ALA A 33 0.59 -1.74 7.15
N VAL A 34 0.84 -2.19 5.92
CA VAL A 34 0.91 -3.63 5.61
C VAL A 34 2.06 -4.28 6.39
N ILE A 35 3.25 -3.68 6.40
CA ILE A 35 4.40 -4.14 7.19
C ILE A 35 4.04 -4.28 8.68
N ASP A 36 3.38 -3.28 9.26
CA ASP A 36 2.96 -3.28 10.67
C ASP A 36 1.99 -4.43 10.98
N LEU A 37 1.10 -4.78 10.04
CA LEU A 37 0.20 -5.93 10.20
C LEU A 37 0.94 -7.27 10.14
N PHE A 38 1.93 -7.42 9.26
CA PHE A 38 2.81 -8.59 9.25
C PHE A 38 3.64 -8.69 10.53
N GLU A 39 4.21 -7.57 10.99
CA GLU A 39 5.00 -7.49 12.24
C GLU A 39 4.17 -7.91 13.47
N LYS A 40 2.90 -7.53 13.51
CA LYS A 40 1.95 -7.92 14.57
C LYS A 40 1.35 -9.32 14.41
N GLY A 41 1.66 -10.02 13.32
CA GLY A 41 1.09 -11.33 13.00
C GLY A 41 -0.42 -11.30 12.68
N LEU A 42 -0.98 -10.14 12.34
CA LEU A 42 -2.38 -9.98 11.95
C LEU A 42 -2.63 -10.38 10.49
N ILE A 43 -1.60 -10.36 9.66
CA ILE A 43 -1.58 -10.91 8.30
C ILE A 43 -0.34 -11.80 8.19
N SER A 44 -0.52 -12.97 7.59
CA SER A 44 0.55 -13.95 7.36
C SER A 44 0.51 -14.57 5.96
N SER A 45 -0.32 -14.02 5.07
CA SER A 45 -0.49 -14.49 3.69
C SER A 45 -0.30 -13.34 2.71
N ALA A 46 -0.20 -13.66 1.42
CA ALA A 46 -0.10 -12.66 0.36
C ALA A 46 -1.40 -11.86 0.14
N TYR A 47 -2.53 -12.33 0.69
CA TYR A 47 -3.83 -11.67 0.49
C TYR A 47 -4.02 -10.53 1.50
N ILE A 48 -4.29 -9.33 0.99
CA ILE A 48 -4.52 -8.11 1.75
C ILE A 48 -5.98 -7.70 1.60
N GLU A 49 -6.74 -7.97 2.65
CA GLU A 49 -8.13 -7.53 2.78
C GLU A 49 -8.22 -6.03 3.14
N ILE A 50 -9.22 -5.32 2.62
CA ILE A 50 -9.57 -3.97 3.07
C ILE A 50 -10.34 -4.06 4.40
N SER A 51 -9.62 -4.48 5.45
CA SER A 51 -10.16 -4.70 6.79
C SER A 51 -10.08 -3.46 7.67
N SER A 52 -10.83 -3.46 8.78
CA SER A 52 -10.71 -2.42 9.81
C SER A 52 -9.31 -2.35 10.41
N ALA A 53 -8.60 -3.49 10.50
CA ALA A 53 -7.21 -3.54 10.95
C ALA A 53 -6.28 -2.77 9.98
N LEU A 54 -6.45 -2.92 8.67
CA LEU A 54 -5.70 -2.15 7.67
C LEU A 54 -6.04 -0.67 7.71
N GLU A 55 -7.32 -0.32 7.86
CA GLU A 55 -7.75 1.08 8.00
C GLU A 55 -7.13 1.75 9.23
N HIS A 56 -7.14 1.06 10.38
CA HIS A 56 -6.52 1.54 11.60
C HIS A 56 -4.99 1.65 11.49
N ALA A 57 -4.32 0.62 10.95
CA ALA A 57 -2.88 0.65 10.74
C ALA A 57 -2.48 1.79 9.80
N PHE A 58 -3.20 1.99 8.69
CA PHE A 58 -2.99 3.12 7.78
C PHE A 58 -3.14 4.46 8.48
N SER A 59 -4.20 4.62 9.28
CA SER A 59 -4.42 5.85 10.05
C SER A 59 -3.30 6.10 11.05
N TRP A 60 -2.85 5.07 11.76
CA TRP A 60 -1.78 5.16 12.74
C TRP A 60 -0.45 5.56 12.09
N GLN A 61 -0.06 4.89 11.01
CA GLN A 61 1.16 5.23 10.27
C GLN A 61 1.10 6.64 9.70
N TRP A 62 -0.06 7.06 9.19
CA TRP A 62 -0.29 8.41 8.70
C TRP A 62 0.01 9.47 9.76
N ASP A 63 -0.55 9.31 10.97
CA ASP A 63 -0.42 10.31 12.04
C ASP A 63 1.03 10.40 12.56
N ASN A 64 1.78 9.29 12.52
CA ASN A 64 3.19 9.27 12.88
C ASN A 64 4.07 10.03 11.87
N TYR A 65 3.89 9.78 10.57
CA TYR A 65 4.85 10.21 9.54
C TYR A 65 4.41 11.39 8.68
N VAL A 66 3.11 11.62 8.46
CA VAL A 66 2.65 12.66 7.54
C VAL A 66 2.43 13.98 8.27
N LYS A 67 3.25 14.98 7.97
CA LYS A 67 3.13 16.35 8.52
C LYS A 67 2.47 17.36 7.57
N THR A 68 2.30 16.98 6.30
CA THR A 68 1.63 17.80 5.28
C THR A 68 0.12 17.84 5.46
N THR A 69 -0.56 18.78 4.80
CA THR A 69 -2.03 18.90 4.79
C THR A 69 -2.74 17.99 3.78
N HIS A 70 -2.06 16.96 3.26
CA HIS A 70 -2.70 15.95 2.43
C HIS A 70 -3.87 15.29 3.20
N GLN A 71 -4.92 14.93 2.47
CA GLN A 71 -6.03 14.21 3.09
C GLN A 71 -5.70 12.73 3.26
N LYS A 72 -5.93 12.21 4.47
CA LYS A 72 -5.81 10.78 4.79
C LYS A 72 -6.85 9.98 4.01
N ARG A 73 -6.44 9.33 2.92
CA ARG A 73 -7.31 8.53 2.04
C ARG A 73 -6.64 7.21 1.70
N LEU A 74 -7.21 6.10 2.17
CA LEU A 74 -6.70 4.74 1.91
C LEU A 74 -7.04 4.22 0.49
N ALA A 75 -8.20 4.62 -0.05
CA ALA A 75 -8.71 4.05 -1.28
C ALA A 75 -7.78 4.25 -2.49
N THR A 76 -7.24 5.46 -2.64
CA THR A 76 -6.39 5.82 -3.77
C THR A 76 -5.04 5.09 -3.77
N PRO A 77 -4.23 5.03 -2.68
CA PRO A 77 -3.00 4.25 -2.70
C PRO A 77 -3.25 2.76 -2.88
N PHE A 78 -4.32 2.20 -2.29
CA PHE A 78 -4.65 0.78 -2.45
C PHE A 78 -4.87 0.40 -3.91
N TYR A 79 -5.66 1.21 -4.63
CA TYR A 79 -5.84 1.03 -6.06
C TYR A 79 -4.54 1.22 -6.85
N HIS A 80 -3.82 2.31 -6.60
CA HIS A 80 -2.66 2.70 -7.43
C HIS A 80 -1.39 1.91 -7.16
N LEU A 81 -1.29 1.12 -6.08
CA LEU A 81 -0.20 0.18 -5.87
C LEU A 81 -0.16 -0.90 -6.97
N SER A 82 -1.29 -1.17 -7.64
CA SER A 82 -1.33 -2.05 -8.82
C SER A 82 -0.35 -1.66 -9.94
N ASN A 83 0.04 -0.39 -10.00
CA ASN A 83 1.01 0.10 -10.97
C ASN A 83 2.48 -0.15 -10.60
N GLU A 84 2.75 -0.70 -9.40
CA GLU A 84 4.12 -0.94 -8.90
C GLU A 84 4.62 -2.36 -9.21
N GLY A 85 3.74 -3.25 -9.67
CA GLY A 85 4.09 -4.58 -10.17
C GLY A 85 4.38 -5.64 -9.09
N PHE A 86 3.99 -5.39 -7.85
CA PHE A 86 4.02 -6.35 -6.73
C PHE A 86 2.69 -6.46 -5.98
N TRP A 87 1.65 -5.84 -6.53
CA TRP A 87 0.33 -5.68 -5.93
C TRP A 87 -0.70 -5.92 -7.03
N THR A 88 -1.50 -6.95 -6.90
CA THR A 88 -2.53 -7.32 -7.88
C THR A 88 -3.89 -7.14 -7.23
N LEU A 89 -4.79 -6.37 -7.85
CA LEU A 89 -6.13 -6.20 -7.30
C LEU A 89 -6.95 -7.47 -7.54
N ASP A 90 -7.63 -7.94 -6.50
CA ASP A 90 -8.65 -8.97 -6.62
C ASP A 90 -9.99 -8.28 -6.87
N THR A 91 -10.39 -8.20 -8.15
CA THR A 91 -11.49 -7.35 -8.61
C THR A 91 -12.83 -8.10 -8.63
N HIS A 92 -13.92 -7.38 -8.41
CA HIS A 92 -15.25 -7.92 -8.67
C HIS A 92 -15.48 -8.13 -10.19
N PRO A 93 -16.37 -9.05 -10.60
CA PRO A 93 -16.64 -9.32 -12.02
C PRO A 93 -17.07 -8.11 -12.86
N ASN A 94 -17.70 -7.11 -12.22
CA ASN A 94 -18.19 -5.88 -12.86
C ASN A 94 -17.16 -4.73 -12.84
N PHE A 95 -15.93 -4.98 -12.39
CA PHE A 95 -14.89 -3.95 -12.25
C PHE A 95 -14.63 -3.18 -13.54
N ASP A 96 -14.40 -3.88 -14.65
CA ASP A 96 -14.09 -3.25 -15.94
C ASP A 96 -15.25 -2.41 -16.48
N GLU A 97 -16.49 -2.82 -16.20
CA GLU A 97 -17.68 -2.07 -16.60
C GLU A 97 -17.75 -0.72 -15.86
N ILE A 98 -17.57 -0.74 -14.54
CA ILE A 98 -17.63 0.47 -13.71
C ILE A 98 -16.43 1.41 -13.98
N MET A 99 -15.27 0.85 -14.32
CA MET A 99 -14.06 1.63 -14.60
C MET A 99 -14.07 2.25 -16.01
N LYS A 100 -14.84 1.72 -16.96
CA LYS A 100 -14.99 2.30 -18.32
C LYS A 100 -15.58 3.72 -18.30
N ASP A 101 -16.44 4.01 -17.33
CA ASP A 101 -17.04 5.34 -17.14
C ASP A 101 -16.06 6.37 -16.56
N LYS A 102 -14.75 6.04 -16.52
CA LYS A 102 -13.68 6.87 -15.94
C LYS A 102 -13.97 7.27 -14.49
N SER A 103 -14.73 6.45 -13.78
CA SER A 103 -15.01 6.69 -12.37
C SER A 103 -13.68 6.70 -11.61
N THR A 104 -13.38 7.81 -10.96
CA THR A 104 -12.18 7.92 -10.14
C THR A 104 -12.50 7.28 -8.79
N ILE A 105 -11.67 6.33 -8.34
CA ILE A 105 -11.80 5.75 -7.00
C ILE A 105 -11.43 6.84 -5.99
N ASN A 106 -12.45 7.42 -5.35
CA ASN A 106 -12.28 8.59 -4.48
C ASN A 106 -12.59 8.31 -3.01
N SER A 107 -13.20 7.17 -2.71
CA SER A 107 -13.65 6.78 -1.38
C SER A 107 -13.45 5.29 -1.12
N LEU A 108 -13.37 4.93 0.17
CA LEU A 108 -13.16 3.54 0.56
C LEU A 108 -14.38 2.66 0.26
N ASN A 109 -15.59 3.20 0.41
CA ASN A 109 -16.82 2.48 0.08
C ASN A 109 -16.86 2.13 -1.41
N GLN A 110 -16.52 3.08 -2.28
CA GLN A 110 -16.43 2.82 -3.72
C GLN A 110 -15.35 1.77 -4.05
N LEU A 111 -14.19 1.82 -3.38
CA LEU A 111 -13.17 0.79 -3.58
C LEU A 111 -13.69 -0.60 -3.18
N LYS A 112 -14.37 -0.71 -2.03
CA LYS A 112 -14.95 -1.98 -1.55
C LYS A 112 -16.07 -2.52 -2.44
N THR A 113 -16.70 -1.70 -3.28
CA THR A 113 -17.64 -2.19 -4.32
C THR A 113 -16.95 -2.66 -5.60
N LEU A 114 -15.65 -2.42 -5.73
CA LEU A 114 -14.86 -2.71 -6.93
C LEU A 114 -13.88 -3.87 -6.74
N VAL A 115 -13.36 -4.06 -5.54
CA VAL A 115 -12.37 -5.09 -5.24
C VAL A 115 -12.70 -5.85 -3.96
N TYR A 116 -12.43 -7.15 -3.94
CA TYR A 116 -12.41 -7.96 -2.72
C TYR A 116 -11.19 -7.66 -1.85
N GLY A 117 -10.08 -7.28 -2.48
CA GLY A 117 -8.81 -7.01 -1.80
C GLY A 117 -7.66 -6.88 -2.79
N ALA A 118 -6.47 -7.28 -2.36
CA ALA A 118 -5.29 -7.35 -3.21
C ALA A 118 -4.42 -8.55 -2.86
N ILE A 119 -3.59 -8.96 -3.80
CA ILE A 119 -2.65 -10.07 -3.68
C ILE A 119 -1.25 -9.50 -3.89
N LEU A 120 -0.39 -9.63 -2.88
CA LEU A 120 1.04 -9.36 -3.02
C LEU A 120 1.71 -10.43 -3.88
N ASP A 121 2.85 -10.11 -4.47
CA ASP A 121 3.76 -11.17 -4.92
C ASP A 121 4.06 -12.14 -3.76
N ASP A 122 4.10 -13.44 -4.04
CA ASP A 122 4.41 -14.46 -3.04
C ASP A 122 5.79 -14.24 -2.40
N GLU A 123 6.79 -13.84 -3.19
CA GLU A 123 8.12 -13.52 -2.67
C GLU A 123 8.10 -12.34 -1.71
N LEU A 124 7.29 -11.32 -1.98
CA LEU A 124 7.15 -10.17 -1.08
C LEU A 124 6.48 -10.59 0.23
N ALA A 125 5.42 -11.40 0.18
CA ALA A 125 4.76 -11.91 1.38
C ALA A 125 5.71 -12.77 2.24
N GLN A 126 6.56 -13.58 1.61
CA GLN A 126 7.61 -14.34 2.31
C GLN A 126 8.63 -13.43 2.99
N LEU A 127 9.12 -12.41 2.27
CA LEU A 127 10.05 -11.43 2.83
C LEU A 127 9.44 -10.60 3.97
N LEU A 128 8.16 -10.25 3.88
CA LEU A 128 7.44 -9.57 4.95
C LEU A 128 7.20 -10.47 6.16
N SER A 129 7.20 -11.80 6.00
CA SER A 129 7.10 -12.73 7.12
C SER A 129 8.45 -12.91 7.83
N ASP A 130 9.57 -12.78 7.11
CA ASP A 130 10.91 -12.79 7.67
C ASP A 130 11.27 -11.48 8.39
N THR A 131 11.79 -11.57 9.62
CA THR A 131 12.03 -10.39 10.47
C THR A 131 13.16 -9.48 9.97
N ASP A 132 14.25 -10.04 9.43
CA ASP A 132 15.36 -9.23 8.91
C ASP A 132 14.92 -8.48 7.65
N SER A 133 14.33 -9.21 6.71
CA SER A 133 13.85 -8.66 5.44
C SER A 133 12.75 -7.61 5.65
N ARG A 134 11.78 -7.87 6.54
CA ARG A 134 10.73 -6.91 6.90
C ARG A 134 11.30 -5.62 7.49
N THR A 135 12.26 -5.74 8.42
CA THR A 135 12.93 -4.57 9.02
C THR A 135 13.61 -3.72 7.94
N ARG A 136 14.35 -4.34 7.03
CA ARG A 136 15.04 -3.64 5.95
C ARG A 136 14.08 -2.93 4.99
N LEU A 137 12.95 -3.56 4.65
CA LEU A 137 11.90 -2.96 3.81
C LEU A 137 11.24 -1.76 4.50
N LYS A 138 10.98 -1.87 5.82
CA LYS A 138 10.42 -0.79 6.64
C LYS A 138 11.36 0.40 6.70
N ASP A 139 12.62 0.17 7.07
CA ASP A 139 13.62 1.21 7.23
C ASP A 139 13.87 1.95 5.92
N CYS A 140 13.95 1.22 4.81
CA CYS A 140 14.04 1.77 3.46
C CYS A 140 12.91 2.78 3.15
N LEU A 141 11.65 2.43 3.44
CA LEU A 141 10.52 3.34 3.22
C LEU A 141 10.63 4.61 4.07
N ILE A 142 10.98 4.45 5.35
CA ILE A 142 11.13 5.58 6.29
C ILE A 142 12.25 6.50 5.82
N GLN A 143 13.43 5.94 5.54
CA GLN A 143 14.61 6.68 5.10
C GLN A 143 14.42 7.38 3.74
N THR A 144 13.58 6.84 2.86
CA THR A 144 13.38 7.43 1.53
C THR A 144 12.33 8.53 1.54
N TYR A 145 11.30 8.40 2.39
CA TYR A 145 10.08 9.22 2.25
C TYR A 145 9.72 10.05 3.47
N PHE A 146 10.32 9.78 4.63
CA PHE A 146 9.90 10.36 5.91
C PHE A 146 11.08 10.77 6.80
N THR A 147 12.26 10.94 6.23
CA THR A 147 13.37 11.64 6.88
C THR A 147 13.31 13.11 6.49
N ASP A 148 13.31 13.98 7.50
CA ASP A 148 13.44 15.43 7.34
C ASP A 148 14.87 15.82 6.90
#